data_AF-A0A9P0GWL7-F1
#
_entry.id   AF-A0A9P0GWL7-F1
#
_cell.length_a   1.000
_cell.length_b   1.000
_cell.length_c   1.000
_cell.angle_alpha   90.00
_cell.angle_beta   90.00
_cell.angle_gamma   90.00
#
_symmetry.space_group_name_H-M   'P 1'
#
loop_
_entity.id
_entity.type
_entity.pdbx_description
1 polymer ?
#
loop_
_entity_poly.entity_id
_entity_poly.type
_entity_poly.pdbx_seq_one_letter_code
_entity_poly.pdbx_strand_id
1 'polypeptide(L)'
;MLDSLCSLHKKYLATEFAFQVSRTTFCRFRPFWVVAPKQSDRETCACSKHSNVEMICASLYNAKTIPTKKPDELLKAMVCDEKDIDCMLRNCPRCKERTIPVKSEVNENLNKIITYAVWESKAEKREIKGEFKDVRKTVKIQKNDIVKNILNILQVQFTPYMKHVFFMRHQQKELQRLKQFLQPNELLLQIDFSENYIAKYESEIQSMHFGASKKQISLHTGVYYYRTESDALVKSQSFCSVSDNLDHQSHAIWAHLHTILLELANRFPNITQVHFLSDGPTSQYKNRNNCFLMCKKIPQYFTNIKSMSWNYSESGHGKGPMDGVGGSLKRKADRLVLQGQDIICAGDFVHKLKESSVKIWEVLEEEIKDAKLEIPNNISQVPNIMSMHQVTWSKKFADKLFLRKLSCFACKFDEPCIHYSLKPSVVLIAAKTKSILFIKY
;
A
#
# COMPACT_ATOMS: atom_id res chain seq x y z
N MET A 1 -25.89 2.71 -1.79
CA MET A 1 -26.10 3.96 -1.03
C MET A 1 -26.14 3.58 0.45
N LEU A 2 -25.15 3.98 1.24
CA LEU A 2 -25.12 3.71 2.68
C LEU A 2 -26.01 4.75 3.37
N ASP A 3 -27.08 4.31 4.01
CA ASP A 3 -27.99 5.21 4.72
C ASP A 3 -28.75 4.45 5.81
N SER A 4 -29.35 5.18 6.75
CA SER A 4 -30.17 4.57 7.79
C SER A 4 -31.42 3.92 7.20
N LEU A 5 -31.95 2.87 7.84
CA LEU A 5 -33.23 2.26 7.43
C LEU A 5 -34.39 3.27 7.41
N CYS A 6 -34.30 4.33 8.22
CA CYS A 6 -35.26 5.43 8.21
C CYS A 6 -35.17 6.25 6.92
N SER A 7 -33.95 6.64 6.51
CA SER A 7 -33.72 7.37 5.27
C SER A 7 -34.00 6.52 4.03
N LEU A 8 -33.64 5.23 4.06
CA LEU A 8 -33.93 4.29 2.98
C LEU A 8 -35.43 4.07 2.80
N HIS A 9 -36.20 4.03 3.89
CA HIS A 9 -37.66 3.98 3.84
C HIS A 9 -38.25 5.24 3.19
N LYS A 10 -37.77 6.43 3.56
CA LYS A 10 -38.19 7.70 2.92
C LYS A 10 -37.86 7.72 1.42
N LYS A 11 -36.68 7.24 1.05
CA LYS A 11 -36.26 7.13 -0.36
C LYS A 11 -37.08 6.09 -1.12
N TYR A 12 -37.40 4.97 -0.49
CA TYR A 12 -38.30 3.97 -1.06
C TYR A 12 -39.67 4.59 -1.34
N LEU A 13 -40.30 5.27 -0.37
CA LEU A 13 -41.58 5.95 -0.58
C LEU A 13 -41.56 7.07 -1.62
N ALA A 14 -40.38 7.59 -1.97
CA ALA A 14 -40.20 8.62 -2.97
C ALA A 14 -40.02 8.08 -4.41
N THR A 15 -39.97 6.77 -4.62
CA THR A 15 -39.94 6.20 -5.98
C THR A 15 -41.35 6.02 -6.53
N GLU A 16 -41.56 6.25 -7.83
CA GLU A 16 -42.88 6.18 -8.48
C GLU A 16 -43.60 4.82 -8.33
N PHE A 17 -42.86 3.74 -8.09
CA PHE A 17 -43.40 2.38 -7.95
C PHE A 17 -43.45 1.86 -6.50
N ALA A 18 -43.37 2.76 -5.51
CA ALA A 18 -43.34 2.38 -4.12
C ALA A 18 -44.72 2.08 -3.55
N PHE A 19 -44.87 0.93 -2.90
CA PHE A 19 -46.06 0.67 -2.09
C PHE A 19 -46.04 1.57 -0.84
N GLN A 20 -47.17 2.18 -0.49
CA GLN A 20 -47.30 2.90 0.78
C GLN A 20 -47.26 1.92 1.95
N VAL A 21 -46.06 1.74 2.50
CA VAL A 21 -45.81 0.83 3.61
C VAL A 21 -45.28 1.60 4.82
N SER A 22 -45.71 1.19 6.01
CA SER A 22 -45.13 1.71 7.26
C SER A 22 -43.64 1.36 7.36
N ARG A 23 -42.88 2.13 8.14
CA ARG A 23 -41.46 1.84 8.40
C ARG A 23 -41.26 0.45 8.99
N THR A 24 -42.15 0.01 9.87
CA THR A 24 -42.10 -1.31 10.51
C THR A 24 -42.27 -2.41 9.46
N THR A 25 -43.24 -2.25 8.56
CA THR A 25 -43.49 -3.18 7.45
C THR A 25 -42.30 -3.23 6.49
N PHE A 26 -41.74 -2.06 6.13
CA PHE A 26 -40.53 -1.96 5.30
C PHE A 26 -39.31 -2.66 5.95
N CYS A 27 -39.12 -2.48 7.26
CA CYS A 27 -38.01 -3.12 7.98
C CYS A 27 -38.16 -4.65 8.05
N ARG A 28 -39.40 -5.17 8.06
CA ARG A 28 -39.71 -6.61 8.11
C ARG A 28 -39.63 -7.26 6.73
N PHE A 29 -40.15 -6.60 5.70
CA PHE A 29 -40.14 -7.04 4.30
C PHE A 29 -39.24 -6.14 3.47
N ARG A 30 -37.95 -6.09 3.86
CA ARG A 30 -36.99 -5.27 3.13
C ARG A 30 -36.91 -5.74 1.69
N PRO A 31 -36.91 -4.83 0.71
CA PRO A 31 -36.62 -5.19 -0.67
C PRO A 31 -35.27 -5.92 -0.74
N PHE A 32 -35.13 -6.89 -1.64
CA PHE A 32 -33.94 -7.75 -1.70
C PHE A 32 -32.63 -6.96 -1.92
N TRP A 33 -32.71 -5.76 -2.48
CA TRP A 33 -31.58 -4.84 -2.69
C TRP A 33 -31.24 -3.97 -1.47
N VAL A 34 -32.05 -4.02 -0.41
CA VAL A 34 -31.76 -3.38 0.90
C VAL A 34 -31.09 -4.42 1.81
N VAL A 35 -29.80 -4.59 1.60
CA VAL A 35 -28.98 -5.56 2.33
C VAL A 35 -28.44 -4.97 3.65
N ALA A 36 -28.30 -5.82 4.66
CA ALA A 36 -27.63 -5.43 5.90
C ALA A 36 -26.13 -5.22 5.64
N PRO A 37 -25.50 -4.20 6.26
CA PRO A 37 -24.07 -4.00 6.13
C PRO A 37 -23.32 -5.21 6.68
N LYS A 38 -22.40 -5.73 5.88
CA LYS A 38 -21.49 -6.82 6.24
C LYS A 38 -20.19 -6.23 6.78
N GLN A 39 -19.41 -7.02 7.51
CA GLN A 39 -18.09 -6.60 7.96
C GLN A 39 -17.16 -6.23 6.79
N SER A 40 -17.36 -6.84 5.61
CA SER A 40 -16.67 -6.52 4.36
C SER A 40 -17.00 -5.13 3.80
N ASP A 41 -18.14 -4.55 4.19
CA ASP A 41 -18.61 -3.26 3.68
C ASP A 41 -17.95 -2.09 4.44
N ARG A 42 -17.22 -2.40 5.52
CA ARG A 42 -16.41 -1.42 6.25
C ARG A 42 -15.21 -1.02 5.39
N GLU A 43 -15.08 0.29 5.15
CA GLU A 43 -13.86 0.85 4.58
C GLU A 43 -12.71 0.68 5.57
N THR A 44 -11.79 -0.23 5.24
CA THR A 44 -10.56 -0.46 5.98
C THR A 44 -9.37 0.15 5.24
N CYS A 45 -8.28 0.45 5.95
CA CYS A 45 -7.03 0.97 5.38
C CYS A 45 -7.20 2.28 4.56
N ALA A 46 -8.02 3.21 5.05
CA ALA A 46 -8.14 4.55 4.47
C ALA A 46 -6.87 5.39 4.72
N CYS A 47 -6.53 6.26 3.77
CA CYS A 47 -5.40 7.17 3.91
C CYS A 47 -5.73 8.26 4.94
N SER A 48 -4.88 8.40 5.98
CA SER A 48 -5.08 9.38 7.05
C SER A 48 -5.01 10.83 6.55
N LYS A 49 -4.16 11.14 5.56
CA LYS A 49 -4.06 12.48 4.96
C LYS A 49 -5.36 12.89 4.27
N HIS A 50 -5.94 11.99 3.47
CA HIS A 50 -7.24 12.22 2.83
C HIS A 50 -8.34 12.34 3.88
N SER A 51 -8.42 11.35 4.77
CA SER A 51 -9.45 11.30 5.81
C SER A 51 -9.45 12.56 6.69
N ASN A 52 -8.29 13.05 7.10
CA ASN A 52 -8.19 14.25 7.94
C ASN A 52 -8.65 15.51 7.20
N VAL A 53 -8.19 15.71 5.96
CA VAL A 53 -8.61 16.87 5.16
C VAL A 53 -10.11 16.83 4.87
N GLU A 54 -10.66 15.66 4.54
CA GLU A 54 -12.10 15.46 4.33
C GLU A 54 -12.93 15.80 5.60
N MET A 55 -12.50 15.31 6.76
CA MET A 55 -13.19 15.58 8.03
C MET A 55 -13.14 17.08 8.41
N ILE A 56 -12.00 17.74 8.19
CA ILE A 56 -11.86 19.18 8.43
C ILE A 56 -12.71 19.98 7.44
N CYS A 57 -12.67 19.64 6.15
CA CYS A 57 -13.50 20.31 5.13
C CYS A 57 -14.99 20.15 5.42
N ALA A 58 -15.44 18.96 5.82
CA ALA A 58 -16.82 18.72 6.21
C ALA A 58 -17.24 19.59 7.41
N SER A 59 -16.39 19.72 8.42
CA SER A 59 -16.67 20.51 9.62
C SER A 59 -16.77 22.01 9.31
N LEU A 60 -15.82 22.54 8.54
CA LEU A 60 -15.81 23.95 8.10
C LEU A 60 -16.95 24.27 7.12
N TYR A 61 -17.33 23.33 6.25
CA TYR A 61 -18.48 23.48 5.36
C TYR A 61 -19.79 23.56 6.16
N ASN A 62 -19.97 22.68 7.15
CA ASN A 62 -21.14 22.70 8.04
C ASN A 62 -21.20 24.00 8.87
N ALA A 63 -20.05 24.56 9.22
CA ALA A 63 -19.94 25.89 9.83
C ALA A 63 -20.15 27.06 8.85
N LYS A 64 -20.49 26.77 7.58
CA LYS A 64 -20.69 27.73 6.48
C LYS A 64 -19.45 28.59 6.18
N THR A 65 -18.24 28.10 6.50
CA THR A 65 -16.99 28.85 6.30
C THR A 65 -16.45 28.74 4.88
N ILE A 66 -16.51 27.53 4.29
CA ILE A 66 -15.94 27.22 2.97
C ILE A 66 -17.03 26.84 1.97
N PRO A 67 -16.82 27.02 0.65
CA PRO A 67 -17.87 26.83 -0.36
C PRO A 67 -18.31 25.37 -0.54
N THR A 68 -17.45 24.40 -0.22
CA THR A 68 -17.67 22.98 -0.46
C THR A 68 -17.03 22.12 0.62
N LYS A 69 -17.63 20.96 0.92
CA LYS A 69 -17.04 19.94 1.79
C LYS A 69 -16.04 19.03 1.08
N LYS A 70 -15.95 19.08 -0.26
CA LYS A 70 -15.10 18.18 -1.05
C LYS A 70 -13.71 18.78 -1.24
N PRO A 71 -12.64 18.12 -0.75
CA PRO A 71 -11.28 18.62 -0.91
C PRO A 71 -10.85 18.81 -2.37
N ASP A 72 -11.28 17.94 -3.29
CA ASP A 72 -10.95 18.04 -4.72
C ASP A 72 -11.45 19.35 -5.37
N GLU A 73 -12.63 19.84 -4.95
CA GLU A 73 -13.16 21.10 -5.47
C GLU A 73 -12.38 22.31 -4.91
N LEU A 74 -11.92 22.25 -3.65
CA LEU A 74 -11.02 23.26 -3.08
C LEU A 74 -9.66 23.24 -3.79
N LEU A 75 -9.14 22.04 -4.08
CA LEU A 75 -7.87 21.85 -4.76
C LEU A 75 -7.89 22.52 -6.13
N LYS A 76 -8.95 22.33 -6.91
CA LYS A 76 -9.16 23.00 -8.20
C LYS A 76 -9.11 24.53 -8.11
N ALA A 77 -9.67 25.10 -7.05
CA ALA A 77 -9.60 26.56 -6.85
C ALA A 77 -8.18 27.03 -6.53
N MET A 78 -7.37 26.19 -5.86
CA MET A 78 -6.03 26.53 -5.39
C MET A 78 -4.92 26.39 -6.43
N VAL A 79 -5.16 25.74 -7.57
CA VAL A 79 -4.14 25.50 -8.61
C VAL A 79 -4.56 26.01 -9.99
N CYS A 80 -3.59 26.26 -10.86
CA CYS A 80 -3.85 26.50 -12.28
C CYS A 80 -4.14 25.20 -13.04
N ASP A 81 -3.35 24.16 -12.76
CA ASP A 81 -3.50 22.83 -13.36
C ASP A 81 -3.18 21.75 -12.30
N GLU A 82 -4.07 20.78 -12.14
CA GLU A 82 -3.90 19.65 -11.21
C GLU A 82 -2.87 18.63 -11.70
N LYS A 83 -2.52 18.66 -12.99
CA LYS A 83 -1.55 17.76 -13.62
C LYS A 83 -0.13 18.34 -13.62
N ASP A 84 0.01 19.62 -13.30
CA ASP A 84 1.30 20.28 -13.21
C ASP A 84 1.93 20.10 -11.82
N ILE A 85 3.15 19.60 -11.78
CA ILE A 85 3.85 19.31 -10.54
C ILE A 85 4.16 20.60 -9.76
N ASP A 86 4.49 21.70 -10.45
CA ASP A 86 4.84 22.96 -9.79
C ASP A 86 3.61 23.62 -9.17
N CYS A 87 2.44 23.52 -9.79
CA CYS A 87 1.17 23.91 -9.19
C CYS A 87 0.88 23.12 -7.91
N MET A 88 0.99 21.79 -7.96
CA MET A 88 0.66 20.90 -6.84
C MET A 88 1.68 20.93 -5.70
N LEU A 89 2.92 21.34 -5.99
CA LEU A 89 3.98 21.56 -5.00
C LEU A 89 4.09 23.01 -4.51
N ARG A 90 3.22 23.92 -4.98
CA ARG A 90 3.23 25.35 -4.63
C ARG A 90 4.46 26.13 -5.10
N ASN A 91 5.09 25.68 -6.18
CA ASN A 91 6.19 26.38 -6.85
C ASN A 91 5.70 27.26 -8.03
N CYS A 92 4.49 27.04 -8.54
CA CYS A 92 3.97 27.79 -9.69
C CYS A 92 3.75 29.27 -9.36
N PRO A 93 4.37 30.22 -10.10
CA PRO A 93 4.29 31.65 -9.79
C PRO A 93 2.86 32.22 -9.90
N ARG A 94 1.96 31.56 -10.63
CA ARG A 94 0.57 32.01 -10.86
C ARG A 94 -0.40 31.59 -9.75
N CYS A 95 -0.13 30.50 -9.03
CA CYS A 95 -1.05 29.98 -8.01
C CYS A 95 -0.42 29.79 -6.62
N LYS A 96 0.89 29.99 -6.46
CA LYS A 96 1.59 29.81 -5.17
C LYS A 96 1.06 30.68 -4.02
N GLU A 97 0.38 31.79 -4.32
CA GLU A 97 -0.23 32.68 -3.31
C GLU A 97 -1.74 32.42 -3.11
N ARG A 98 -2.37 31.52 -3.87
CA ARG A 98 -3.82 31.24 -3.73
C ARG A 98 -4.11 30.53 -2.41
N THR A 99 -5.03 31.06 -1.63
CA THR A 99 -5.48 30.46 -0.38
C THR A 99 -6.81 29.73 -0.55
N ILE A 100 -7.23 29.01 0.49
CA ILE A 100 -8.51 28.31 0.50
C ILE A 100 -9.63 29.35 0.40
N PRO A 101 -10.59 29.20 -0.54
CA PRO A 101 -11.69 30.12 -0.66
C PRO A 101 -12.58 30.09 0.59
N VAL A 102 -12.88 31.26 1.12
CA VAL A 102 -13.74 31.49 2.29
C VAL A 102 -14.98 32.25 1.84
N LYS A 103 -16.16 31.93 2.37
CA LYS A 103 -17.39 32.67 2.05
C LYS A 103 -17.29 34.11 2.59
N SER A 104 -17.89 35.07 1.89
CA SER A 104 -17.83 36.50 2.26
C SER A 104 -18.50 36.83 3.61
N GLU A 105 -19.49 36.04 4.02
CA GLU A 105 -20.28 36.22 5.27
C GLU A 105 -19.59 35.68 6.54
N VAL A 106 -18.27 35.49 6.51
CA VAL A 106 -17.56 34.67 7.51
C VAL A 106 -17.18 35.42 8.79
N ASN A 107 -17.16 36.76 8.80
CA ASN A 107 -16.62 37.53 9.93
C ASN A 107 -17.30 37.23 11.29
N GLU A 108 -18.60 36.93 11.32
CA GLU A 108 -19.31 36.57 12.56
C GLU A 108 -19.05 35.12 13.03
N ASN A 109 -18.66 34.23 12.11
CA ASN A 109 -18.52 32.80 12.38
C ASN A 109 -17.10 32.38 12.80
N LEU A 110 -16.09 33.25 12.64
CA LEU A 110 -14.69 32.90 12.88
C LEU A 110 -14.35 32.53 14.33
N ASN A 111 -15.05 33.13 15.30
CA ASN A 111 -14.84 32.88 16.72
C ASN A 111 -15.75 31.78 17.29
N LYS A 112 -16.62 31.20 16.46
CA LYS A 112 -17.49 30.10 16.88
C LYS A 112 -16.67 28.85 17.14
N ILE A 113 -16.90 28.20 18.28
CA ILE A 113 -16.32 26.89 18.58
C ILE A 113 -17.12 25.82 17.83
N ILE A 114 -16.41 24.97 17.10
CA ILE A 114 -16.98 23.79 16.43
C ILE A 114 -16.20 22.53 16.77
N THR A 115 -16.88 21.39 16.67
CA THR A 115 -16.27 20.07 16.84
C THR A 115 -15.84 19.50 15.49
N TYR A 116 -14.63 18.96 15.42
CA TYR A 116 -14.12 18.24 14.25
C TYR A 116 -13.38 16.98 14.67
N ALA A 117 -13.26 16.02 13.74
CA ALA A 117 -12.57 14.76 13.97
C ALA A 117 -11.28 14.67 13.14
N VAL A 118 -10.24 14.06 13.71
CA VAL A 118 -8.96 13.80 13.04
C VAL A 118 -8.36 12.47 13.52
N TRP A 119 -7.60 11.83 12.63
CA TRP A 119 -6.71 10.73 12.97
C TRP A 119 -5.35 11.30 13.40
N GLU A 120 -4.91 10.96 14.62
CA GLU A 120 -3.61 11.36 15.16
C GLU A 120 -2.87 10.17 15.76
N SER A 121 -1.55 10.13 15.57
CA SER A 121 -0.69 9.14 16.20
C SER A 121 -0.29 9.61 17.60
N LYS A 122 -0.71 8.87 18.62
CA LYS A 122 -0.32 9.09 20.02
C LYS A 122 0.74 8.07 20.44
N ALA A 123 1.73 8.51 21.21
CA ALA A 123 2.66 7.62 21.87
C ALA A 123 1.96 6.99 23.09
N GLU A 124 2.03 5.67 23.21
CA GLU A 124 1.48 4.88 24.30
C GLU A 124 2.57 3.91 24.76
N LYS A 125 2.91 3.92 26.05
CA LYS A 125 3.83 2.92 26.62
C LYS A 125 3.08 1.60 26.72
N ARG A 126 3.60 0.57 26.09
CA ARG A 126 3.08 -0.79 26.22
C ARG A 126 4.17 -1.71 26.72
N GLU A 127 3.80 -2.58 27.63
CA GLU A 127 4.64 -3.70 28.02
C GLU A 127 4.57 -4.77 26.92
N ILE A 128 5.70 -5.04 26.28
CA ILE A 128 5.85 -6.09 25.28
C ILE A 128 6.97 -6.99 25.75
N LYS A 129 6.64 -8.24 26.08
CA LYS A 129 7.60 -9.25 26.58
C LYS A 129 8.39 -8.78 27.82
N GLY A 130 7.73 -8.12 28.77
CA GLY A 130 8.36 -7.62 30.00
C GLY A 130 9.13 -6.31 29.87
N GLU A 131 9.22 -5.72 28.67
CA GLU A 131 9.86 -4.42 28.44
C GLU A 131 8.82 -3.35 28.05
N PHE A 132 8.88 -2.18 28.67
CA PHE A 132 8.08 -1.03 28.24
C PHE A 132 8.66 -0.44 26.95
N LYS A 133 7.87 -0.47 25.88
CA LYS A 133 8.20 0.14 24.59
C LYS A 133 7.20 1.22 24.26
N ASP A 134 7.70 2.34 23.73
CA ASP A 134 6.88 3.40 23.18
C ASP A 134 6.28 2.93 21.85
N VAL A 135 4.98 2.64 21.86
CA VAL A 135 4.24 2.26 20.66
C VAL A 135 3.45 3.47 20.17
N ARG A 136 3.49 3.73 18.87
CA ARG A 136 2.64 4.75 18.24
C ARG A 136 1.32 4.12 17.85
N LYS A 137 0.22 4.60 18.45
CA LYS A 137 -1.13 4.18 18.12
C LYS A 137 -1.87 5.33 17.42
N THR A 138 -2.33 5.07 16.21
CA THR A 138 -3.19 6.02 15.49
C THR A 138 -4.63 5.87 15.95
N VAL A 139 -5.20 6.96 16.46
CA VAL A 139 -6.56 7.00 17.01
C VAL A 139 -7.36 8.11 16.36
N LYS A 140 -8.66 7.86 16.15
CA LYS A 140 -9.59 8.91 15.76
C LYS A 140 -10.03 9.64 17.02
N ILE A 141 -9.83 10.95 17.03
CA ILE A 141 -10.20 11.81 18.16
C ILE A 141 -11.12 12.93 17.70
N GLN A 142 -11.97 13.38 18.62
CA GLN A 142 -12.76 14.59 18.46
C GLN A 142 -12.06 15.76 19.16
N LYS A 143 -12.02 16.91 18.50
CA LYS A 143 -11.46 18.16 19.00
C LYS A 143 -12.49 19.27 18.87
N ASN A 144 -12.41 20.23 19.78
CA ASN A 144 -13.19 21.47 19.74
C ASN A 144 -12.21 22.63 19.59
N ASP A 145 -12.46 23.53 18.65
CA ASP A 145 -11.64 24.72 18.44
C ASP A 145 -12.46 25.80 17.73
N ILE A 146 -11.98 27.03 17.71
CA ILE A 146 -12.62 28.11 16.95
C ILE A 146 -12.42 27.90 15.44
N VAL A 147 -13.42 28.30 14.65
CA VAL A 147 -13.40 28.18 13.17
C VAL A 147 -12.12 28.76 12.56
N LYS A 148 -11.65 29.91 13.05
CA LYS A 148 -10.40 30.54 12.57
C LYS A 148 -9.18 29.62 12.69
N ASN A 149 -9.04 28.93 13.82
CA ASN A 149 -7.91 28.01 14.05
C ASN A 149 -8.00 26.80 13.15
N ILE A 150 -9.20 26.24 12.99
CA ILE A 150 -9.45 25.09 12.11
C ILE A 150 -9.19 25.44 10.64
N LEU A 151 -9.54 26.66 10.21
CA LEU A 151 -9.23 27.14 8.87
C LEU A 151 -7.71 27.27 8.66
N ASN A 152 -6.96 27.79 9.64
CA ASN A 152 -5.51 27.84 9.57
C ASN A 152 -4.88 26.43 9.51
N ILE A 153 -5.39 25.49 10.31
CA ILE A 153 -4.98 24.08 10.27
C ILE A 153 -5.22 23.52 8.86
N LEU A 154 -6.39 23.78 8.27
CA LEU A 154 -6.70 23.33 6.93
C LEU A 154 -5.70 23.92 5.92
N GLN A 155 -5.44 25.23 5.96
CA GLN A 155 -4.48 25.89 5.05
C GLN A 155 -3.09 25.27 5.12
N VAL A 156 -2.59 25.01 6.33
CA VAL A 156 -1.28 24.39 6.55
C VAL A 156 -1.27 22.93 6.05
N GLN A 157 -2.33 22.16 6.32
CA GLN A 157 -2.43 20.76 5.90
C GLN A 157 -2.73 20.61 4.40
N PHE A 158 -3.26 21.63 3.74
CA PHE A 158 -3.67 21.53 2.34
C PHE A 158 -2.47 21.41 1.40
N THR A 159 -1.38 22.12 1.65
CA THR A 159 -0.14 22.02 0.84
C THR A 159 0.43 20.58 0.80
N PRO A 160 0.69 19.90 1.93
CA PRO A 160 1.14 18.51 1.90
C PRO A 160 0.08 17.55 1.37
N TYR A 161 -1.22 17.87 1.51
CA TYR A 161 -2.30 17.12 0.88
C TYR A 161 -2.26 17.21 -0.65
N MET A 162 -2.11 18.41 -1.24
CA MET A 162 -1.97 18.60 -2.68
C MET A 162 -0.81 17.79 -3.25
N LYS A 163 0.37 17.90 -2.62
CA LYS A 163 1.54 17.07 -2.99
C LYS A 163 1.20 15.58 -2.97
N HIS A 164 0.54 15.12 -1.91
CA HIS A 164 0.17 13.72 -1.74
C HIS A 164 -0.83 13.24 -2.81
N VAL A 165 -1.83 14.05 -3.14
CA VAL A 165 -2.79 13.78 -4.22
C VAL A 165 -2.07 13.68 -5.58
N PHE A 166 -1.16 14.62 -5.87
CA PHE A 166 -0.38 14.56 -7.11
C PHE A 166 0.47 13.29 -7.19
N PHE A 167 1.17 12.94 -6.11
CA PHE A 167 2.05 11.76 -6.10
C PHE A 167 1.25 10.47 -6.26
N MET A 168 0.13 10.35 -5.55
CA MET A 168 -0.79 9.21 -5.71
C MET A 168 -1.27 9.07 -7.16
N ARG A 169 -1.79 10.16 -7.75
CA ARG A 169 -2.30 10.14 -9.14
C ARG A 169 -1.20 9.83 -10.15
N HIS A 170 -0.01 10.42 -9.97
CA HIS A 170 1.16 10.17 -10.82
C HIS A 170 1.62 8.72 -10.75
N GLN A 171 1.82 8.18 -9.55
CA GLN A 171 2.22 6.80 -9.34
C GLN A 171 1.20 5.84 -9.96
N GLN A 172 -0.09 6.03 -9.70
CA GLN A 172 -1.14 5.19 -10.27
C GLN A 172 -1.12 5.22 -11.81
N LYS A 173 -1.01 6.41 -12.40
CA LYS A 173 -0.97 6.59 -13.86
C LYS A 173 0.23 5.88 -14.50
N GLU A 174 1.44 6.11 -13.99
CA GLU A 174 2.66 5.55 -14.57
C GLU A 174 2.73 4.03 -14.41
N LEU A 175 2.28 3.49 -13.28
CA LEU A 175 2.23 2.05 -13.03
C LEU A 175 1.16 1.35 -13.88
N GLN A 176 0.00 1.99 -14.07
CA GLN A 176 -1.02 1.50 -14.99
C GLN A 176 -0.50 1.48 -16.42
N ARG A 177 0.23 2.53 -16.84
CA ARG A 177 0.86 2.59 -18.16
C ARG A 177 1.90 1.49 -18.33
N LEU A 178 2.80 1.28 -17.36
CA LEU A 178 3.76 0.18 -17.39
C LEU A 178 3.06 -1.18 -17.58
N LYS A 179 1.99 -1.43 -16.81
CA LYS A 179 1.22 -2.67 -16.93
C LYS A 179 0.51 -2.82 -18.27
N GLN A 180 0.00 -1.74 -18.85
CA GLN A 180 -0.72 -1.78 -20.15
C GLN A 180 0.23 -1.98 -21.34
N PHE A 181 1.43 -1.40 -21.28
CA PHE A 181 2.39 -1.39 -22.39
C PHE A 181 3.64 -2.24 -22.08
N LEU A 182 3.49 -3.27 -21.24
CA LEU A 182 4.57 -4.18 -20.88
C LEU A 182 5.07 -4.93 -22.13
N GLN A 183 6.38 -4.95 -22.33
CA GLN A 183 7.01 -5.60 -23.50
C GLN A 183 7.20 -7.11 -23.30
N PRO A 184 7.39 -7.90 -24.37
CA PRO A 184 7.53 -9.35 -24.26
C PRO A 184 8.77 -9.82 -23.47
N ASN A 185 9.80 -8.98 -23.42
CA ASN A 185 11.05 -9.19 -22.68
C ASN A 185 11.03 -8.53 -21.28
N GLU A 186 9.86 -8.07 -20.83
CA GLU A 186 9.62 -7.43 -19.54
C GLU A 186 8.70 -8.28 -18.66
N LEU A 187 8.94 -8.22 -17.35
CA LEU A 187 8.14 -8.88 -16.33
C LEU A 187 7.81 -7.89 -15.22
N LEU A 188 6.54 -7.82 -14.81
CA LEU A 188 6.12 -6.98 -13.69
C LEU A 188 5.55 -7.85 -12.57
N LEU A 189 6.13 -7.78 -11.37
CA LEU A 189 5.62 -8.41 -10.16
C LEU A 189 5.01 -7.35 -9.24
N GLN A 190 3.72 -7.45 -8.95
CA GLN A 190 3.05 -6.66 -7.93
C GLN A 190 2.84 -7.52 -6.69
N ILE A 191 3.47 -7.16 -5.56
CA ILE A 191 3.60 -8.00 -4.37
C ILE A 191 3.25 -7.24 -3.10
N ASP A 192 2.71 -7.97 -2.11
CA ASP A 192 2.46 -7.48 -0.75
C ASP A 192 2.30 -8.66 0.23
N PHE A 193 2.47 -8.41 1.52
CA PHE A 193 2.04 -9.34 2.56
C PHE A 193 0.56 -9.13 2.87
N SER A 194 -0.22 -10.20 2.73
CA SER A 194 -1.57 -10.22 3.28
C SER A 194 -1.50 -10.32 4.80
N GLU A 195 -2.51 -9.81 5.51
CA GLU A 195 -2.70 -10.13 6.93
C GLU A 195 -2.61 -11.64 7.15
N ASN A 196 -1.87 -12.03 8.19
CA ASN A 196 -1.64 -13.43 8.55
C ASN A 196 -2.96 -14.19 8.66
N TYR A 197 -2.96 -15.42 8.18
CA TYR A 197 -4.06 -16.35 8.41
C TYR A 197 -3.95 -16.92 9.82
N ILE A 198 -5.05 -16.94 10.55
CA ILE A 198 -5.12 -17.60 11.85
C ILE A 198 -5.43 -19.07 11.59
N ALA A 199 -4.52 -19.96 12.00
CA ALA A 199 -4.72 -21.40 11.95
C ALA A 199 -5.96 -21.81 12.75
N LYS A 200 -6.72 -22.76 12.21
CA LYS A 200 -8.01 -23.18 12.79
C LYS A 200 -8.16 -24.69 12.67
N TYR A 201 -8.72 -25.27 13.71
CA TYR A 201 -9.26 -26.62 13.67
C TYR A 201 -10.71 -26.57 13.17
N GLU A 202 -11.17 -27.67 12.58
CA GLU A 202 -12.59 -27.83 12.26
C GLU A 202 -13.47 -27.84 13.52
N SER A 203 -12.97 -28.46 14.60
CA SER A 203 -13.60 -28.48 15.91
C SER A 203 -12.58 -28.07 16.99
N GLU A 204 -12.93 -27.07 17.82
CA GLU A 204 -12.06 -26.58 18.90
C GLU A 204 -12.66 -26.95 20.27
N ILE A 205 -11.86 -27.59 21.12
CA ILE A 205 -12.21 -27.77 22.55
C ILE A 205 -12.25 -26.41 23.27
N GLN A 206 -13.03 -26.31 24.35
CA GLN A 206 -13.25 -25.05 25.07
C GLN A 206 -11.92 -24.37 25.51
N SER A 207 -10.93 -25.16 25.94
CA SER A 207 -9.62 -24.64 26.33
C SER A 207 -8.80 -24.05 25.17
N MET A 208 -9.04 -24.47 23.93
CA MET A 208 -8.40 -23.90 22.73
C MET A 208 -9.15 -22.67 22.20
N HIS A 209 -10.47 -22.62 22.40
CA HIS A 209 -11.28 -21.46 22.03
C HIS A 209 -10.98 -20.23 22.92
N PHE A 210 -10.71 -20.46 24.21
CA PHE A 210 -10.40 -19.42 25.21
C PHE A 210 -8.91 -19.34 25.60
N GLY A 211 -8.08 -20.28 25.12
CA GLY A 211 -6.63 -20.36 25.37
C GLY A 211 -5.79 -19.48 24.45
N ALA A 212 -4.56 -19.16 24.91
CA ALA A 212 -3.67 -18.18 24.31
C ALA A 212 -3.10 -18.57 22.91
N SER A 213 -2.95 -17.54 22.07
CA SER A 213 -2.32 -17.45 20.74
C SER A 213 -2.55 -18.62 19.77
N LYS A 214 -3.61 -18.53 18.95
CA LYS A 214 -3.74 -19.35 17.74
C LYS A 214 -2.52 -19.15 16.84
N LYS A 215 -1.95 -20.25 16.34
CA LYS A 215 -0.83 -20.22 15.38
C LYS A 215 -1.23 -19.38 14.17
N GLN A 216 -0.27 -18.66 13.61
CA GLN A 216 -0.48 -17.81 12.45
C GLN A 216 0.38 -18.28 11.28
N ILE A 217 -0.11 -18.07 10.07
CA ILE A 217 0.57 -18.39 8.82
C ILE A 217 0.73 -17.06 8.08
N SER A 218 1.97 -16.76 7.66
CA SER A 218 2.27 -15.61 6.80
C SER A 218 1.90 -15.92 5.36
N LEU A 219 1.29 -14.95 4.67
CA LEU A 219 0.96 -15.04 3.24
C LEU A 219 1.65 -13.90 2.51
N HIS A 220 2.71 -14.21 1.75
CA HIS A 220 3.25 -13.27 0.77
C HIS A 220 2.53 -13.48 -0.56
N THR A 221 1.82 -12.48 -1.02
CA THR A 221 0.88 -12.57 -2.14
C THR A 221 1.35 -11.71 -3.30
N GLY A 222 1.07 -12.15 -4.52
CA GLY A 222 1.42 -11.36 -5.67
C GLY A 222 0.66 -11.71 -6.94
N VAL A 223 0.81 -10.83 -7.91
CA VAL A 223 0.39 -11.04 -9.30
C VAL A 223 1.56 -10.66 -10.18
N TYR A 224 1.99 -11.56 -11.05
CA TYR A 224 2.94 -11.23 -12.11
C TYR A 224 2.21 -11.01 -13.43
N TYR A 225 2.71 -10.05 -14.20
CA TYR A 225 2.22 -9.67 -15.51
C TYR A 225 3.30 -9.91 -16.55
N TYR A 226 2.91 -10.45 -17.70
CA TYR A 226 3.80 -10.82 -18.78
C TYR A 226 3.09 -10.70 -20.13
N ARG A 227 3.88 -10.64 -21.21
CA ARG A 227 3.39 -10.70 -22.58
C ARG A 227 4.31 -11.64 -23.36
N THR A 228 3.78 -12.43 -24.28
CA THR A 228 4.60 -13.11 -25.31
C THR A 228 4.59 -12.30 -26.61
N GLU A 229 5.46 -12.63 -27.56
CA GLU A 229 5.46 -11.96 -28.87
C GLU A 229 4.13 -12.15 -29.63
N SER A 230 3.49 -13.30 -29.42
CA SER A 230 2.18 -13.64 -30.00
C SER A 230 0.99 -13.02 -29.28
N ASP A 231 1.18 -12.48 -28.07
CA ASP A 231 0.09 -11.98 -27.26
C ASP A 231 -0.26 -10.52 -27.59
N ALA A 232 -1.50 -10.28 -28.00
CA ALA A 232 -2.02 -8.92 -28.22
C ALA A 232 -2.21 -8.14 -26.90
N LEU A 233 -2.45 -8.84 -25.79
CA LEU A 233 -2.77 -8.26 -24.48
C LEU A 233 -1.85 -8.81 -23.39
N VAL A 234 -1.56 -7.98 -22.39
CA VAL A 234 -0.80 -8.39 -21.20
C VAL A 234 -1.61 -9.40 -20.39
N LYS A 235 -1.00 -10.54 -20.09
CA LYS A 235 -1.54 -11.60 -19.25
C LYS A 235 -1.10 -11.42 -17.80
N SER A 236 -1.81 -12.07 -16.89
CA SER A 236 -1.49 -12.05 -15.46
C SER A 236 -1.69 -13.42 -14.82
N GLN A 237 -0.91 -13.71 -13.79
CA GLN A 237 -1.08 -14.91 -12.96
C GLN A 237 -0.86 -14.55 -11.50
N SER A 238 -1.80 -14.98 -10.66
CA SER A 238 -1.72 -14.83 -9.21
C SER A 238 -0.86 -15.92 -8.58
N PHE A 239 -0.15 -15.56 -7.53
CA PHE A 239 0.65 -16.48 -6.73
C PHE A 239 0.62 -16.11 -5.24
N CYS A 240 0.95 -17.08 -4.39
CA CYS A 240 1.09 -16.88 -2.97
C CYS A 240 2.15 -17.86 -2.42
N SER A 241 3.05 -17.34 -1.59
CA SER A 241 3.93 -18.18 -0.79
C SER A 241 3.54 -18.08 0.68
N VAL A 242 3.52 -19.23 1.36
CA VAL A 242 3.08 -19.35 2.74
C VAL A 242 4.17 -19.90 3.64
N SER A 243 4.26 -19.39 4.87
CA SER A 243 5.21 -19.87 5.87
C SER A 243 4.61 -19.80 7.26
N ASP A 244 5.01 -20.73 8.13
CA ASP A 244 4.75 -20.64 9.56
C ASP A 244 5.61 -19.57 10.24
N ASN A 245 6.65 -19.07 9.57
CA ASN A 245 7.47 -17.97 10.04
C ASN A 245 6.76 -16.62 9.81
N LEU A 246 6.73 -15.77 10.85
CA LEU A 246 6.06 -14.46 10.83
C LEU A 246 6.97 -13.28 10.50
N ASP A 247 8.21 -13.55 10.07
CA ASP A 247 9.15 -12.53 9.64
C ASP A 247 8.73 -11.94 8.28
N HIS A 248 8.55 -10.62 8.22
CA HIS A 248 8.20 -9.88 7.00
C HIS A 248 9.33 -8.96 6.54
N GLN A 249 10.52 -9.07 7.12
CA GLN A 249 11.68 -8.28 6.73
C GLN A 249 12.21 -8.69 5.35
N SER A 250 13.15 -7.91 4.82
CA SER A 250 13.62 -8.10 3.44
C SER A 250 14.16 -9.49 3.15
N HIS A 251 14.93 -10.14 4.02
CA HIS A 251 15.37 -11.52 3.77
C HIS A 251 14.19 -12.49 3.60
N ALA A 252 13.16 -12.36 4.43
CA ALA A 252 11.96 -13.18 4.32
C ALA A 252 11.24 -12.93 2.99
N ILE A 253 11.11 -11.67 2.55
CA ILE A 253 10.56 -11.36 1.21
C ILE A 253 11.32 -12.11 0.11
N TRP A 254 12.64 -12.12 0.16
CA TRP A 254 13.47 -12.77 -0.85
C TRP A 254 13.42 -14.30 -0.79
N ALA A 255 13.24 -14.90 0.40
CA ALA A 255 12.91 -16.32 0.53
C ALA A 255 11.54 -16.62 -0.08
N HIS A 256 10.52 -15.81 0.25
CA HIS A 256 9.17 -15.90 -0.32
C HIS A 256 9.12 -15.73 -1.84
N LEU A 257 10.06 -14.97 -2.42
CA LEU A 257 10.20 -14.76 -3.86
C LEU A 257 11.04 -15.83 -4.57
N HIS A 258 11.83 -16.65 -3.85
CA HIS A 258 12.80 -17.56 -4.44
C HIS A 258 12.16 -18.51 -5.48
N THR A 259 11.17 -19.28 -5.04
CA THR A 259 10.49 -20.30 -5.87
C THR A 259 9.83 -19.70 -7.11
N ILE A 260 9.17 -18.54 -6.96
CA ILE A 260 8.52 -17.88 -8.10
C ILE A 260 9.52 -17.29 -9.07
N LEU A 261 10.63 -16.73 -8.60
CA LEU A 261 11.67 -16.20 -9.49
C LEU A 261 12.36 -17.32 -10.28
N LEU A 262 12.58 -18.49 -9.66
CA LEU A 262 13.06 -19.69 -10.38
C LEU A 262 12.06 -20.15 -11.45
N GLU A 263 10.78 -20.26 -11.09
CA GLU A 263 9.73 -20.64 -12.05
C GLU A 263 9.66 -19.65 -13.22
N LEU A 264 9.69 -18.35 -12.93
CA LEU A 264 9.60 -17.29 -13.94
C LEU A 264 10.85 -17.24 -14.83
N ALA A 265 12.04 -17.49 -14.28
CA ALA A 265 13.27 -17.58 -15.07
C ALA A 265 13.22 -18.76 -16.04
N ASN A 266 12.73 -19.92 -15.60
CA ASN A 266 12.57 -21.10 -16.46
C ASN A 266 11.49 -20.88 -17.53
N ARG A 267 10.39 -20.22 -17.17
CA ARG A 267 9.26 -19.98 -18.07
C ARG A 267 9.55 -18.88 -19.10
N PHE A 268 10.33 -17.87 -18.72
CA PHE A 268 10.64 -16.70 -19.53
C PHE A 268 12.15 -16.44 -19.59
N PRO A 269 12.92 -17.28 -20.32
CA PRO A 269 14.39 -17.20 -20.32
C PRO A 269 14.96 -15.92 -20.98
N ASN A 270 14.15 -15.24 -21.79
CA ASN A 270 14.56 -14.05 -22.56
C ASN A 270 14.24 -12.72 -21.86
N ILE A 271 13.87 -12.75 -20.57
CA ILE A 271 13.60 -11.53 -19.82
C ILE A 271 14.87 -10.68 -19.70
N THR A 272 14.76 -9.41 -20.11
CA THR A 272 15.85 -8.44 -20.02
C THR A 272 15.54 -7.31 -19.04
N GLN A 273 14.29 -7.17 -18.61
CA GLN A 273 13.89 -6.17 -17.64
C GLN A 273 12.81 -6.69 -16.68
N VAL A 274 13.00 -6.43 -15.39
CA VAL A 274 12.06 -6.83 -14.33
C VAL A 274 11.63 -5.60 -13.55
N HIS A 275 10.33 -5.50 -13.27
CA HIS A 275 9.74 -4.45 -12.46
C HIS A 275 9.08 -5.07 -11.24
N PHE A 276 9.37 -4.49 -10.08
CA PHE A 276 8.63 -4.75 -8.85
C PHE A 276 7.72 -3.58 -8.54
N LEU A 277 6.54 -3.89 -8.01
CA LEU A 277 5.60 -2.93 -7.43
C LEU A 277 5.19 -3.44 -6.05
N SER A 278 5.44 -2.64 -5.03
CA SER A 278 5.00 -2.91 -3.66
C SER A 278 4.53 -1.62 -2.98
N ASP A 279 4.00 -1.75 -1.77
CA ASP A 279 3.88 -0.62 -0.87
C ASP A 279 5.26 -0.24 -0.26
N GLY A 280 5.29 0.81 0.56
CA GLY A 280 6.53 1.45 1.02
C GLY A 280 6.94 1.31 2.50
N PRO A 281 6.54 0.31 3.30
CA PRO A 281 6.94 0.20 4.70
C PRO A 281 8.43 -0.11 4.80
N THR A 282 9.11 0.61 5.70
CA THR A 282 10.56 0.49 5.89
C THR A 282 10.98 -0.84 6.49
N SER A 283 10.12 -1.48 7.26
CA SER A 283 10.37 -2.79 7.84
C SER A 283 10.43 -3.91 6.80
N GLN A 284 9.82 -3.73 5.62
CA GLN A 284 9.63 -4.79 4.62
C GLN A 284 10.34 -4.45 3.30
N TYR A 285 9.72 -3.62 2.45
CA TYR A 285 10.17 -3.38 1.07
C TYR A 285 11.07 -2.15 0.92
N LYS A 286 10.79 -1.05 1.62
CA LYS A 286 11.44 0.25 1.37
C LYS A 286 12.63 0.50 2.29
N ASN A 287 13.65 -0.36 2.19
CA ASN A 287 14.88 -0.23 2.97
C ASN A 287 16.13 -0.62 2.16
N ARG A 288 17.30 -0.34 2.76
CA ARG A 288 18.61 -0.60 2.14
C ARG A 288 18.87 -2.08 1.90
N ASN A 289 18.34 -2.98 2.74
CA ASN A 289 18.57 -4.41 2.63
C ASN A 289 17.84 -4.96 1.39
N ASN A 290 16.58 -4.55 1.18
CA ASN A 290 15.84 -4.90 -0.02
C ASN A 290 16.54 -4.38 -1.29
N CYS A 291 17.01 -3.12 -1.24
CA CYS A 291 17.76 -2.53 -2.36
C CYS A 291 19.03 -3.34 -2.69
N PHE A 292 19.77 -3.80 -1.67
CA PHE A 292 20.95 -4.65 -1.85
C PHE A 292 20.59 -6.02 -2.43
N LEU A 293 19.58 -6.68 -1.87
CA LEU A 293 19.14 -8.01 -2.31
C LEU A 293 18.64 -7.97 -3.75
N MET A 294 17.91 -6.92 -4.15
CA MET A 294 17.48 -6.71 -5.53
C MET A 294 18.67 -6.72 -6.51
N CYS A 295 19.72 -5.95 -6.23
CA CYS A 295 20.92 -5.91 -7.07
C CYS A 295 21.66 -7.25 -7.12
N LYS A 296 21.72 -7.97 -5.99
CA LYS A 296 22.47 -9.22 -5.85
C LYS A 296 21.73 -10.41 -6.48
N LYS A 297 20.43 -10.54 -6.22
CA LYS A 297 19.64 -11.76 -6.47
C LYS A 297 19.08 -11.83 -7.89
N ILE A 298 18.51 -10.75 -8.42
CA ILE A 298 17.83 -10.79 -9.73
C ILE A 298 18.75 -11.23 -10.87
N PRO A 299 20.02 -10.77 -10.95
CA PRO A 299 20.94 -11.27 -11.98
C PRO A 299 21.29 -12.76 -11.87
N GLN A 300 21.07 -13.38 -10.72
CA GLN A 300 21.28 -14.82 -10.52
C GLN A 300 20.12 -15.65 -11.10
N TYR A 301 18.90 -15.10 -11.11
CA TYR A 301 17.74 -15.77 -11.71
C TYR A 301 17.66 -15.52 -13.21
N PHE A 302 17.81 -14.26 -13.64
CA PHE A 302 17.64 -13.86 -15.05
C PHE A 302 18.99 -13.50 -15.66
N THR A 303 19.63 -14.46 -16.33
CA THR A 303 20.97 -14.31 -16.92
C THR A 303 21.06 -13.18 -17.96
N ASN A 304 19.96 -12.97 -18.70
CA ASN A 304 19.80 -11.95 -19.74
C ASN A 304 19.37 -10.57 -19.21
N ILE A 305 19.24 -10.39 -17.88
CA ILE A 305 18.81 -9.13 -17.30
C ILE A 305 19.75 -7.98 -17.71
N LYS A 306 19.17 -6.90 -18.21
CA LYS A 306 19.87 -5.65 -18.53
C LYS A 306 19.59 -4.59 -17.48
N SER A 307 18.37 -4.54 -16.96
CA SER A 307 17.95 -3.51 -16.00
C SER A 307 16.76 -3.96 -15.18
N MET A 308 16.48 -3.25 -14.09
CA MET A 308 15.29 -3.49 -13.27
C MET A 308 14.82 -2.21 -12.60
N SER A 309 13.57 -2.21 -12.14
CA SER A 309 13.03 -1.15 -11.29
C SER A 309 12.25 -1.72 -10.11
N TRP A 310 12.36 -1.07 -8.96
CA TRP A 310 11.41 -1.27 -7.87
C TRP A 310 10.61 0.01 -7.69
N ASN A 311 9.30 -0.13 -7.76
CA ASN A 311 8.36 0.97 -7.72
C ASN A 311 7.50 0.87 -6.47
N TYR A 312 7.22 2.02 -5.87
CA TYR A 312 6.45 2.11 -4.64
C TYR A 312 5.17 2.91 -4.90
N SER A 313 4.05 2.42 -4.38
CA SER A 313 2.83 3.23 -4.29
C SER A 313 3.03 4.41 -3.34
N GLU A 314 2.29 5.49 -3.55
CA GLU A 314 2.20 6.56 -2.54
C GLU A 314 1.60 6.00 -1.23
N SER A 315 2.10 6.46 -0.08
CA SER A 315 1.73 5.90 1.23
C SER A 315 0.22 5.94 1.47
N GLY A 316 -0.37 4.82 1.89
CA GLY A 316 -1.81 4.68 2.09
C GLY A 316 -2.61 4.38 0.82
N HIS A 317 -1.95 4.16 -0.32
CA HIS A 317 -2.56 3.84 -1.61
C HIS A 317 -1.92 2.61 -2.30
N GLY A 318 -1.38 1.68 -1.50
CA GLY A 318 -0.71 0.46 -1.99
C GLY A 318 -1.63 -0.70 -2.35
N LYS A 319 -2.94 -0.57 -2.07
CA LYS A 319 -3.91 -1.63 -2.32
C LYS A 319 -3.95 -2.05 -3.79
N GLY A 320 -4.10 -3.33 -4.02
CA GLY A 320 -4.14 -3.87 -5.37
C GLY A 320 -4.64 -5.32 -5.47
N PRO A 321 -4.44 -5.95 -6.63
CA PRO A 321 -4.90 -7.30 -6.90
C PRO A 321 -4.36 -8.36 -5.92
N MET A 322 -3.16 -8.16 -5.35
CA MET A 322 -2.55 -9.06 -4.36
C MET A 322 -3.35 -9.16 -3.05
N ASP A 323 -3.99 -8.07 -2.60
CA ASP A 323 -4.93 -8.12 -1.47
C ASP A 323 -6.09 -9.08 -1.76
N GLY A 324 -6.57 -9.06 -3.00
CA GLY A 324 -7.61 -9.96 -3.49
C GLY A 324 -7.18 -11.42 -3.47
N VAL A 325 -5.90 -11.70 -3.79
CA VAL A 325 -5.31 -13.05 -3.73
C VAL A 325 -5.33 -13.56 -2.28
N GLY A 326 -4.76 -12.80 -1.34
CA GLY A 326 -4.74 -13.18 0.08
C GLY A 326 -6.15 -13.35 0.66
N GLY A 327 -7.06 -12.40 0.38
CA GLY A 327 -8.45 -12.50 0.80
C GLY A 327 -9.19 -13.71 0.22
N SER A 328 -8.93 -14.07 -1.05
CA SER A 328 -9.55 -15.23 -1.71
C SER A 328 -9.07 -16.54 -1.10
N LEU A 329 -7.75 -16.69 -0.90
CA LEU A 329 -7.17 -17.89 -0.29
C LEU A 329 -7.64 -18.07 1.15
N LYS A 330 -7.64 -17.01 1.97
CA LYS A 330 -8.12 -17.09 3.36
C LYS A 330 -9.59 -17.48 3.44
N ARG A 331 -10.46 -16.94 2.57
CA ARG A 331 -11.88 -17.36 2.51
C ARG A 331 -12.05 -18.80 2.07
N LYS A 332 -11.20 -19.30 1.17
CA LYS A 332 -11.22 -20.71 0.74
C LYS A 332 -10.77 -21.62 1.89
N ALA A 333 -9.70 -21.24 2.59
CA ALA A 333 -9.22 -21.94 3.78
C ALA A 333 -10.29 -21.98 4.88
N ASP A 334 -10.91 -20.84 5.20
CA ASP A 334 -12.01 -20.76 6.17
C ASP A 334 -13.18 -21.68 5.81
N ARG A 335 -13.51 -21.79 4.52
CA ARG A 335 -14.58 -22.69 4.05
C ARG A 335 -14.22 -24.15 4.25
N LEU A 336 -12.98 -24.54 3.99
CA LEU A 336 -12.53 -25.92 4.20
C LEU A 336 -12.58 -26.29 5.68
N VAL A 337 -12.21 -25.36 6.58
CA VAL A 337 -12.37 -25.53 8.03
C VAL A 337 -13.82 -25.74 8.42
N LEU A 338 -14.73 -24.91 7.89
CA LEU A 338 -16.18 -25.08 8.13
C LEU A 338 -16.75 -26.39 7.54
N GLN A 339 -16.03 -27.04 6.63
CA GLN A 339 -16.40 -28.30 6.01
C GLN A 339 -15.76 -29.52 6.69
N GLY A 340 -15.08 -29.33 7.83
CA GLY A 340 -14.51 -30.42 8.60
C GLY A 340 -13.01 -30.67 8.32
N GLN A 341 -12.25 -29.66 7.90
CA GLN A 341 -10.82 -29.81 7.62
C GLN A 341 -9.93 -28.86 8.44
N ASP A 342 -8.97 -29.41 9.17
CA ASP A 342 -8.02 -28.59 9.93
C ASP A 342 -7.04 -27.82 9.03
N ILE A 343 -6.69 -26.57 9.35
CA ILE A 343 -5.58 -25.87 8.68
C ILE A 343 -4.70 -25.29 9.78
N ILE A 344 -3.67 -26.05 10.15
CA ILE A 344 -2.87 -25.77 11.36
C ILE A 344 -1.44 -25.34 11.07
N CYS A 345 -0.97 -25.48 9.83
CA CYS A 345 0.34 -25.00 9.38
C CYS A 345 0.34 -24.57 7.90
N ALA A 346 1.44 -23.95 7.46
CA ALA A 346 1.66 -23.57 6.07
C ALA A 346 1.54 -24.77 5.11
N GLY A 347 2.13 -25.92 5.44
CA GLY A 347 2.01 -27.15 4.65
C GLY A 347 0.57 -27.60 4.43
N ASP A 348 -0.27 -27.60 5.48
CA ASP A 348 -1.71 -27.88 5.33
C ASP A 348 -2.39 -26.89 4.39
N PHE A 349 -2.05 -25.60 4.54
CA PHE A 349 -2.62 -24.53 3.72
C PHE A 349 -2.30 -24.78 2.23
N VAL A 350 -1.05 -25.11 1.90
CA VAL A 350 -0.66 -25.43 0.51
C VAL A 350 -1.37 -26.68 0.02
N HIS A 351 -1.32 -27.77 0.80
CA HIS A 351 -1.87 -29.05 0.39
C HIS A 351 -3.37 -28.97 0.11
N LYS A 352 -4.12 -28.31 1.01
CA LYS A 352 -5.59 -28.19 0.93
C LYS A 352 -6.05 -27.18 -0.11
N LEU A 353 -5.22 -26.19 -0.45
CA LEU A 353 -5.54 -25.18 -1.46
C LEU A 353 -4.85 -25.43 -2.82
N LYS A 354 -4.22 -26.60 -3.04
CA LYS A 354 -3.49 -26.94 -4.27
C LYS A 354 -4.29 -26.76 -5.57
N GLU A 355 -5.61 -26.97 -5.52
CA GLU A 355 -6.54 -26.81 -6.66
C GLU A 355 -7.02 -25.36 -6.83
N SER A 356 -6.30 -24.39 -6.28
CA SER A 356 -6.55 -22.97 -6.52
C SER A 356 -6.05 -22.55 -7.90
N SER A 357 -6.69 -21.57 -8.51
CA SER A 357 -6.14 -20.90 -9.70
C SER A 357 -4.91 -20.05 -9.38
N VAL A 358 -4.69 -19.77 -8.09
CA VAL A 358 -3.48 -19.13 -7.56
C VAL A 358 -2.40 -20.18 -7.40
N LYS A 359 -1.18 -19.90 -7.88
CA LYS A 359 -0.02 -20.77 -7.62
C LYS A 359 0.40 -20.64 -6.15
N ILE A 360 0.53 -21.76 -5.44
CA ILE A 360 0.83 -21.74 -4.00
C ILE A 360 2.03 -22.64 -3.71
N TRP A 361 2.95 -22.19 -2.87
CA TRP A 361 4.04 -22.99 -2.34
C TRP A 361 4.34 -22.64 -0.88
N GLU A 362 4.93 -23.60 -0.20
CA GLU A 362 5.42 -23.45 1.15
C GLU A 362 6.83 -22.86 1.13
N VAL A 363 7.16 -22.08 2.16
CA VAL A 363 8.49 -21.54 2.43
C VAL A 363 8.85 -21.95 3.85
N LEU A 364 9.91 -22.74 3.96
CA LEU A 364 10.38 -23.30 5.22
C LEU A 364 11.15 -22.26 6.04
N GLU A 365 11.25 -22.50 7.35
CA GLU A 365 11.94 -21.60 8.26
C GLU A 365 13.43 -21.49 7.92
N GLU A 366 14.03 -22.60 7.50
CA GLU A 366 15.43 -22.70 7.06
C GLU A 366 15.72 -21.79 5.87
N GLU A 367 14.83 -21.74 4.88
CA GLU A 367 15.00 -20.88 3.69
C GLU A 367 15.02 -19.39 4.07
N ILE A 368 14.22 -18.99 5.06
CA ILE A 368 14.19 -17.62 5.58
C ILE A 368 15.47 -17.31 6.38
N LYS A 369 15.97 -18.28 7.17
CA LYS A 369 17.24 -18.16 7.89
C LYS A 369 18.42 -18.03 6.93
N ASP A 370 18.46 -18.83 5.88
CA ASP A 370 19.51 -18.81 4.86
C ASP A 370 19.53 -17.47 4.10
N ALA A 371 18.35 -16.99 3.68
CA ALA A 371 18.22 -15.68 3.05
C ALA A 371 18.72 -14.53 3.94
N LYS A 372 18.64 -14.68 5.27
CA LYS A 372 19.15 -13.69 6.23
C LYS A 372 20.67 -13.65 6.28
N LEU A 373 21.33 -14.82 6.20
CA LEU A 373 22.79 -14.93 6.18
C LEU A 373 23.42 -14.27 4.96
N GLU A 374 22.66 -14.11 3.89
CA GLU A 374 23.10 -13.45 2.67
C GLU A 374 23.20 -11.93 2.72
N ILE A 375 22.64 -11.30 3.76
CA ILE A 375 22.63 -9.85 3.96
C ILE A 375 23.86 -9.46 4.80
N PRO A 376 24.81 -8.67 4.25
CA PRO A 376 25.92 -8.15 5.02
C PRO A 376 25.46 -7.18 6.12
N ASN A 377 26.13 -7.19 7.26
CA ASN A 377 25.82 -6.27 8.37
C ASN A 377 26.05 -4.78 8.02
N ASN A 378 26.93 -4.48 7.05
CA ASN A 378 27.41 -3.13 6.76
C ASN A 378 26.98 -2.60 5.38
N ILE A 379 25.71 -2.72 5.01
CA ILE A 379 25.21 -2.15 3.74
C ILE A 379 25.18 -0.62 3.83
N SER A 380 25.63 0.04 2.76
CA SER A 380 25.55 1.50 2.62
C SER A 380 24.13 2.04 2.81
N GLN A 381 24.01 3.22 3.43
CA GLN A 381 22.73 3.90 3.54
C GLN A 381 22.26 4.37 2.16
N VAL A 382 20.95 4.37 1.94
CA VAL A 382 20.31 4.94 0.76
C VAL A 382 19.65 6.26 1.17
N PRO A 383 20.26 7.42 0.86
CA PRO A 383 19.70 8.72 1.22
C PRO A 383 18.31 8.92 0.61
N ASN A 384 17.45 9.66 1.30
CA ASN A 384 16.10 10.00 0.83
C ASN A 384 15.20 8.81 0.48
N ILE A 385 15.50 7.61 1.01
CA ILE A 385 14.72 6.40 0.74
C ILE A 385 13.22 6.60 1.01
N MET A 386 12.85 7.35 2.05
CA MET A 386 11.45 7.64 2.38
C MET A 386 10.75 8.48 1.30
N SER A 387 11.48 9.37 0.63
CA SER A 387 10.95 10.30 -0.38
C SER A 387 10.92 9.72 -1.80
N MET A 388 11.54 8.56 -2.01
CA MET A 388 11.65 7.88 -3.31
C MET A 388 10.38 7.09 -3.64
N HIS A 389 9.98 7.04 -4.91
CA HIS A 389 8.94 6.12 -5.38
C HIS A 389 9.42 5.16 -6.46
N GLN A 390 10.62 5.35 -6.98
CA GLN A 390 11.23 4.40 -7.89
C GLN A 390 12.74 4.36 -7.67
N VAL A 391 13.27 3.16 -7.60
CA VAL A 391 14.71 2.88 -7.73
C VAL A 391 14.91 2.09 -9.01
N THR A 392 15.93 2.45 -9.78
CA THR A 392 16.33 1.68 -10.97
C THR A 392 17.76 1.20 -10.84
N TRP A 393 18.03 0.06 -11.48
CA TRP A 393 19.33 -0.58 -11.57
C TRP A 393 19.59 -1.03 -13.00
N SER A 394 20.86 -1.06 -13.38
CA SER A 394 21.31 -1.55 -14.69
C SER A 394 22.56 -2.39 -14.53
N LYS A 395 22.66 -3.48 -15.30
CA LYS A 395 23.82 -4.38 -15.34
C LYS A 395 25.10 -3.64 -15.74
N LYS A 396 24.97 -2.57 -16.53
CA LYS A 396 26.10 -1.68 -16.91
C LYS A 396 26.77 -1.03 -15.70
N PHE A 397 26.01 -0.77 -14.63
CA PHE A 397 26.46 -0.16 -13.39
C PHE A 397 25.96 -0.99 -12.21
N ALA A 398 26.42 -2.24 -12.13
CA ALA A 398 25.87 -3.25 -11.22
C ALA A 398 25.94 -2.86 -9.72
N ASP A 399 26.86 -1.97 -9.36
CA ASP A 399 27.09 -1.44 -8.02
C ASP A 399 26.30 -0.14 -7.73
N LYS A 400 25.55 0.39 -8.70
CA LYS A 400 24.84 1.67 -8.59
C LYS A 400 23.33 1.50 -8.65
N LEU A 401 22.68 2.34 -7.86
CA LEU A 401 21.25 2.59 -7.94
C LEU A 401 20.97 4.02 -8.34
N PHE A 402 19.91 4.21 -9.12
CA PHE A 402 19.42 5.53 -9.49
C PHE A 402 18.09 5.79 -8.79
N LEU A 403 18.03 6.90 -8.04
CA LEU A 403 16.91 7.21 -7.16
C LEU A 403 15.98 8.25 -7.79
N ARG A 404 14.67 7.97 -7.75
CA ARG A 404 13.65 8.82 -8.36
C ARG A 404 12.51 9.11 -7.38
N LYS A 405 12.18 10.38 -7.25
CA LYS A 405 11.12 10.90 -6.37
C LYS A 405 9.75 10.39 -6.79
N LEU A 406 9.54 10.22 -8.09
CA LEU A 406 8.35 9.67 -8.73
C LEU A 406 8.78 8.66 -9.80
N SER A 407 7.94 7.66 -10.06
CA SER A 407 8.18 6.69 -11.13
C SER A 407 8.21 7.39 -12.49
N CYS A 408 9.16 6.98 -13.33
CA CYS A 408 9.30 7.43 -14.70
C CYS A 408 9.70 6.25 -15.56
N PHE A 409 9.03 6.05 -16.68
CA PHE A 409 9.40 5.00 -17.65
C PHE A 409 9.86 5.58 -18.99
N ALA A 410 9.95 6.92 -19.09
CA ALA A 410 10.50 7.61 -20.25
C ALA A 410 12.03 7.75 -20.21
N CYS A 411 12.64 7.83 -19.02
CA CYS A 411 14.10 7.96 -18.86
C CYS A 411 14.76 6.59 -18.66
N LYS A 412 15.97 6.42 -19.19
CA LYS A 412 16.75 5.18 -19.06
C LYS A 412 17.10 4.86 -17.61
N PHE A 413 17.26 3.57 -17.31
CA PHE A 413 17.48 3.08 -15.96
C PHE A 413 18.93 3.15 -15.50
N ASP A 414 19.86 3.50 -16.41
CA ASP A 414 21.30 3.61 -16.19
C ASP A 414 21.81 5.06 -16.10
N GLU A 415 20.90 6.04 -15.96
CA GLU A 415 21.24 7.45 -15.83
C GLU A 415 20.27 8.19 -14.87
N PRO A 416 20.69 9.33 -14.29
CA PRO A 416 19.80 10.18 -13.51
C PRO A 416 18.58 10.66 -14.31
N CYS A 417 17.38 10.50 -13.75
CA CYS A 417 16.16 10.94 -14.41
C CYS A 417 16.05 12.47 -14.47
N ILE A 418 15.94 13.04 -15.68
CA ILE A 418 15.77 14.49 -15.86
C ILE A 418 14.48 15.06 -15.24
N HIS A 419 13.43 14.24 -15.09
CA HIS A 419 12.13 14.68 -14.58
C HIS A 419 12.04 14.64 -13.05
N TYR A 420 12.51 13.54 -12.44
CA TYR A 420 12.20 13.24 -11.03
C TYR A 420 13.39 12.69 -10.25
N SER A 421 14.62 12.97 -10.65
CA SER A 421 15.79 12.52 -9.87
C SER A 421 15.81 13.11 -8.45
N LEU A 422 16.23 12.30 -7.48
CA LEU A 422 16.54 12.74 -6.12
C LEU A 422 18.00 13.24 -6.02
N LYS A 423 18.34 13.97 -4.96
CA LYS A 423 19.73 14.33 -4.65
C LYS A 423 20.15 13.65 -3.34
N PRO A 424 21.21 12.81 -3.31
CA PRO A 424 21.97 12.33 -4.47
C PRO A 424 21.11 11.49 -5.42
N SER A 425 21.44 11.57 -6.71
CA SER A 425 20.72 10.89 -7.79
C SER A 425 21.15 9.45 -7.99
N VAL A 426 22.38 9.16 -7.58
CA VAL A 426 23.04 7.86 -7.70
C VAL A 426 23.61 7.46 -6.35
N VAL A 427 23.45 6.20 -5.97
CA VAL A 427 23.98 5.64 -4.73
C VAL A 427 24.72 4.35 -5.02
N LEU A 428 25.88 4.18 -4.39
CA LEU A 428 26.62 2.93 -4.41
C LEU A 428 26.00 1.94 -3.43
N ILE A 429 25.63 0.76 -3.92
CA ILE A 429 25.24 -0.39 -3.11
C ILE A 429 26.44 -1.34 -3.03
N ALA A 430 27.11 -1.27 -1.88
CA ALA A 430 28.16 -2.18 -1.49
C ALA A 430 28.08 -2.45 0.02
N ALA A 431 28.60 -3.59 0.44
CA ALA A 431 28.98 -3.78 1.82
C ALA A 431 30.20 -2.89 2.10
N LYS A 432 30.12 -2.00 3.09
CA LYS A 432 31.28 -1.22 3.53
C LYS A 432 32.34 -2.18 4.06
N THR A 433 33.46 -2.28 3.39
CA THR A 433 34.67 -2.89 3.94
C THR A 433 35.13 -2.04 5.13
N LYS A 434 35.35 -2.67 6.29
CA LYS A 434 36.08 -2.02 7.37
C LYS A 434 37.49 -1.77 6.83
N SER A 435 37.83 -0.52 6.54
CA SER A 435 39.22 -0.11 6.42
C SER A 435 39.87 -0.31 7.79
N ILE A 436 40.49 -1.48 7.99
CA ILE A 436 41.47 -1.67 9.06
C ILE A 436 42.64 -0.79 8.65
N LEU A 437 42.69 0.43 9.21
CA LEU A 437 43.93 1.20 9.25
C LEU A 437 44.92 0.38 10.06
N PHE A 438 45.75 -0.41 9.37
CA PHE A 438 47.05 -0.75 9.89
C PHE A 438 47.83 0.56 9.96
N ILE A 439 47.85 1.17 11.14
CA ILE A 439 48.92 2.11 11.50
C ILE A 439 50.18 1.25 11.54
N LYS A 440 50.98 1.34 10.47
CA LYS A 440 52.34 0.81 10.45
C LYS A 440 53.28 1.97 10.81
N TYR A 441 53.92 1.77 11.97
CA TYR A 441 55.02 2.46 12.62
C TYR A 441 54.74 3.84 13.19
#